data_AF-A0A7J8PV48-F1
#
_entry.id   AF-A0A7J8PV48-F1
#
_cell.length_a   1.000
_cell.length_b   1.000
_cell.length_c   1.000
_cell.angle_alpha   90.00
_cell.angle_beta   90.00
_cell.angle_gamma   90.00
#
_symmetry.space_group_name_H-M   'P 1'
#
loop_
_entity.id
_entity.type
_entity.pdbx_description
1 polymer ?
#
loop_
_entity_poly.entity_id
_entity_poly.type
_entity_poly.pdbx_seq_one_letter_code
_entity_poly.pdbx_strand_id
1 'polypeptide(L)'
;MASYNPGWLVLVGILVTLSLPYSHAFWGNENKIHTAVFLSPKFVLGPGSVENRFYFNVDFPKGHIALKSFDAEVIDETGNPVPLHETYLHHWVVVRYYVRKGVEISKLDDLKKVNRSDYISGGNSGICQNGILSQFFGLGSETRKTSTHIPDPYGIEVGNPAEVPSGFEEQWMLNVHAIDTRG
;
A
#
# COMPACT_ATOMS: atom_id res chain seq x y z
N MET A 1 -40.19 -3.17 -56.10
CA MET A 1 -39.12 -3.78 -55.28
C MET A 1 -38.86 -2.84 -54.12
N ALA A 2 -39.24 -3.22 -52.89
CA ALA A 2 -38.98 -2.41 -51.71
C ALA A 2 -37.54 -2.62 -51.27
N SER A 3 -36.72 -1.56 -51.27
CA SER A 3 -35.36 -1.60 -50.77
C SER A 3 -35.39 -1.69 -49.25
N TYR A 4 -35.00 -2.86 -48.72
CA TYR A 4 -34.74 -3.02 -47.30
C TYR A 4 -33.42 -2.31 -46.98
N ASN A 5 -33.49 -1.25 -46.17
CA ASN A 5 -32.32 -0.53 -45.68
C ASN A 5 -31.81 -1.21 -44.38
N PRO A 6 -30.67 -1.93 -44.42
CA PRO A 6 -30.16 -2.67 -43.26
C PRO A 6 -29.63 -1.75 -42.14
N GLY A 7 -29.57 -0.44 -42.36
CA GLY A 7 -29.07 0.53 -41.37
C GLY A 7 -29.85 0.54 -40.05
N TRP A 8 -31.14 0.19 -40.06
CA TRP A 8 -31.93 0.06 -38.82
C TRP A 8 -31.35 -1.02 -37.91
N LEU A 9 -30.95 -2.16 -38.45
CA LEU A 9 -30.45 -3.28 -37.65
C LEU A 9 -29.14 -2.94 -36.95
N VAL A 10 -28.30 -2.13 -37.60
CA VAL A 10 -27.05 -1.61 -37.01
C VAL A 10 -27.35 -0.62 -35.89
N LEU A 11 -28.31 0.29 -36.10
CA LEU A 11 -28.73 1.26 -35.07
C LEU A 11 -29.35 0.56 -33.85
N VAL A 12 -30.14 -0.49 -34.05
CA VAL A 12 -30.68 -1.31 -32.95
C VAL A 12 -29.56 -2.03 -32.19
N GLY A 13 -28.56 -2.59 -32.89
CA GLY A 13 -27.41 -3.23 -32.25
C GLY A 13 -26.61 -2.26 -31.37
N ILE A 14 -26.39 -1.02 -31.84
CA ILE A 14 -25.71 0.02 -31.06
C ILE A 14 -26.57 0.46 -29.86
N LEU A 15 -27.88 0.62 -30.04
CA LEU A 15 -28.77 0.99 -28.93
C LEU A 15 -28.81 -0.11 -27.85
N VAL A 16 -28.83 -1.38 -28.24
CA VAL A 16 -28.83 -2.53 -27.32
C VAL A 16 -27.51 -2.61 -26.55
N THR A 17 -26.37 -2.36 -27.20
CA THR A 17 -25.06 -2.37 -26.51
C THR A 17 -24.86 -1.18 -25.57
N LEU A 18 -25.43 -0.02 -25.87
CA LEU A 18 -25.43 1.15 -24.97
C LEU A 18 -26.43 1.03 -23.82
N SER A 19 -27.46 0.17 -23.95
CA SER A 19 -28.46 -0.10 -22.91
C SER A 19 -28.16 -1.35 -22.09
N LEU A 20 -27.09 -2.08 -22.41
CA LEU A 20 -26.49 -3.01 -21.46
C LEU A 20 -26.03 -2.18 -20.27
N PRO A 21 -26.58 -2.37 -19.06
CA PRO A 21 -26.02 -1.74 -17.89
C PRO A 21 -24.56 -2.20 -17.86
N TYR A 22 -23.61 -1.25 -17.88
CA TYR A 22 -22.28 -1.52 -17.36
C TYR A 22 -22.52 -2.25 -16.06
N SER A 23 -22.03 -3.48 -15.99
CA SER A 23 -22.11 -4.26 -14.77
C SER A 23 -21.21 -3.55 -13.76
N HIS A 24 -21.70 -2.47 -13.17
CA HIS A 24 -21.27 -2.07 -11.86
C HIS A 24 -21.54 -3.31 -11.05
N ALA A 25 -20.47 -4.02 -10.71
CA ALA A 25 -20.50 -5.05 -9.69
C ALA A 25 -20.85 -4.35 -8.38
N PHE A 26 -22.13 -3.98 -8.24
CA PHE A 26 -22.72 -3.56 -6.99
C PHE A 26 -23.01 -4.86 -6.26
N TRP A 27 -21.94 -5.45 -5.72
CA TRP A 27 -22.05 -6.55 -4.80
C TRP A 27 -22.29 -5.96 -3.42
N GLY A 28 -23.53 -6.17 -2.97
CA GLY A 28 -24.06 -5.55 -1.78
C GLY A 28 -23.33 -5.85 -0.48
N ASN A 29 -23.72 -5.05 0.51
CA ASN A 29 -23.36 -5.04 1.92
C ASN A 29 -21.96 -4.49 2.28
N GLU A 30 -21.93 -3.17 2.44
CA GLU A 30 -20.91 -2.32 3.05
C GLU A 30 -20.57 -2.67 4.51
N ASN A 31 -20.09 -3.89 4.81
CA ASN A 31 -19.79 -4.31 6.19
C ASN A 31 -18.53 -5.20 6.36
N LYS A 32 -17.57 -5.16 5.43
CA LYS A 32 -16.32 -5.95 5.54
C LYS A 32 -15.03 -5.12 5.58
N ILE A 33 -15.12 -3.79 5.63
CA ILE A 33 -13.93 -2.96 5.81
C ILE A 33 -13.61 -2.94 7.31
N HIS A 34 -12.43 -3.46 7.65
CA HIS A 34 -11.87 -3.36 8.98
C HIS A 34 -10.75 -2.33 8.97
N THR A 35 -10.78 -1.41 9.93
CA THR A 35 -9.75 -0.38 10.11
C THR A 35 -8.96 -0.67 11.38
N ALA A 36 -7.64 -0.55 11.29
CA ALA A 36 -6.73 -0.67 12.42
C ALA A 36 -5.68 0.44 12.35
N VAL A 37 -5.18 0.84 13.51
CA VAL A 37 -4.14 1.88 13.65
C VAL A 37 -2.95 1.26 14.38
N PHE A 38 -1.75 1.49 13.87
CA PHE A 38 -0.49 0.98 14.40
C PHE A 38 0.48 2.14 14.59
N LEU A 39 1.32 2.04 15.61
CA LEU A 39 2.35 3.04 15.91
C LEU A 39 3.72 2.48 15.57
N SER A 40 4.54 3.27 14.87
CA SER A 40 5.96 2.96 14.73
C SER A 40 6.69 3.21 16.04
N PRO A 41 7.92 2.70 16.20
CA PRO A 41 8.84 3.23 17.18
C PRO A 41 9.03 4.75 17.02
N LYS A 42 9.37 5.41 18.12
CA LYS A 42 9.65 6.85 18.16
C LYS A 42 10.94 7.16 17.38
N PHE A 43 10.91 8.24 16.60
CA PHE A 43 12.11 8.92 16.10
C PHE A 43 12.18 10.34 16.70
N VAL A 44 13.37 10.92 16.71
CA VAL A 44 13.62 12.25 17.29
C VAL A 44 14.26 13.12 16.23
N LEU A 45 13.73 14.33 16.06
CA LEU A 45 14.24 15.34 15.15
C LEU A 45 14.70 16.57 15.94
N GLY A 46 15.88 17.08 15.60
CA GLY A 46 16.33 18.42 16.00
C GLY A 46 16.14 19.44 14.86
N PRO A 47 16.21 20.76 15.14
CA PRO A 47 16.03 21.79 14.12
C PRO A 47 16.92 21.59 12.89
N GLY A 48 16.30 21.58 11.70
CA GLY A 48 16.98 21.37 10.42
C GLY A 48 17.52 19.96 10.17
N SER A 49 17.29 19.01 11.08
CA SER A 49 17.77 17.63 10.94
C SER A 49 16.90 16.80 10.00
N VAL A 50 17.48 15.72 9.50
CA VAL A 50 16.82 14.75 8.63
C VAL A 50 16.97 13.37 9.25
N GLU A 51 15.86 12.63 9.31
CA GLU A 51 15.84 11.26 9.77
C GLU A 51 15.29 10.36 8.66
N ASN A 52 16.00 9.26 8.40
CA ASN A 52 15.56 8.22 7.48
C ASN A 52 15.63 6.86 8.19
N ARG A 53 14.48 6.37 8.66
CA ARG A 53 14.35 5.20 9.53
C ARG A 53 13.69 4.05 8.79
N PHE A 54 14.13 2.84 9.06
CA PHE A 54 13.54 1.61 8.56
C PHE A 54 13.12 0.77 9.77
N TYR A 55 11.82 0.57 9.92
CA TYR A 55 11.24 -0.27 10.95
C TYR A 55 10.80 -1.57 10.33
N PHE A 56 11.39 -2.67 10.77
CA PHE A 56 11.06 -3.98 10.26
C PHE A 56 10.21 -4.77 11.24
N ASN A 57 9.44 -5.70 10.69
CA ASN A 57 8.48 -6.50 11.43
C ASN A 57 7.49 -5.60 12.19
N VAL A 58 7.06 -4.53 11.53
CA VAL A 58 6.02 -3.67 12.08
C VAL A 58 4.70 -4.43 12.14
N ASP A 59 3.90 -4.12 13.14
CA ASP A 59 2.58 -4.70 13.25
C ASP A 59 1.74 -4.31 12.04
N PHE A 60 1.21 -5.34 11.38
CA PHE A 60 0.37 -5.21 10.21
C PHE A 60 -0.70 -6.31 10.25
N PRO A 61 -1.93 -6.07 9.78
CA PRO A 61 -2.98 -7.08 9.74
C PRO A 61 -2.50 -8.35 9.03
N LYS A 62 -2.59 -9.48 9.74
CA LYS A 62 -2.22 -10.81 9.20
C LYS A 62 -3.43 -11.48 8.59
N GLY A 63 -3.17 -12.41 7.69
CA GLY A 63 -4.18 -13.22 7.00
C GLY A 63 -4.42 -12.76 5.57
N HIS A 64 -5.23 -13.53 4.85
CA HIS A 64 -5.51 -13.27 3.44
C HIS A 64 -6.56 -12.16 3.31
N ILE A 65 -6.10 -10.95 3.05
CA ILE A 65 -6.93 -9.74 3.03
C ILE A 65 -6.67 -8.91 1.77
N ALA A 66 -7.59 -8.00 1.49
CA ALA A 66 -7.44 -6.99 0.44
C ALA A 66 -7.33 -5.60 1.09
N LEU A 67 -6.22 -4.89 0.82
CA LEU A 67 -6.03 -3.52 1.28
C LEU A 67 -6.86 -2.57 0.41
N LYS A 68 -7.61 -1.69 1.08
CA LYS A 68 -8.53 -0.71 0.46
C LYS A 68 -8.01 0.72 0.55
N SER A 69 -7.30 1.05 1.62
CA SER A 69 -6.68 2.36 1.82
C SER A 69 -5.54 2.23 2.82
N PHE A 70 -4.64 3.20 2.80
CA PHE A 70 -3.58 3.33 3.80
C PHE A 70 -3.28 4.80 4.00
N ASP A 71 -3.31 5.23 5.26
CA ASP A 71 -3.04 6.61 5.67
C ASP A 71 -1.91 6.61 6.70
N ALA A 72 -1.15 7.70 6.73
CA ALA A 72 -0.11 7.92 7.72
C ALA A 72 -0.22 9.33 8.30
N GLU A 73 0.20 9.48 9.55
CA GLU A 73 0.28 10.75 10.28
C GLU A 73 1.56 10.74 11.13
N VAL A 74 2.15 11.92 11.34
CA VAL A 74 3.24 12.10 12.30
C VAL A 74 2.62 12.72 13.55
N ILE A 75 2.75 12.03 14.67
CA ILE A 75 2.20 12.47 15.96
C ILE A 75 3.30 12.76 16.97
N ASP A 76 3.03 13.68 17.89
CA ASP A 76 3.87 13.91 19.06
C ASP A 76 3.67 12.82 20.12
N GLU A 77 4.39 12.92 21.23
CA GLU A 77 4.32 11.97 22.35
C GLU A 77 2.98 11.94 23.08
N THR A 78 2.12 12.95 22.87
CA THR A 78 0.76 13.02 23.40
C THR A 78 -0.29 12.54 22.38
N GLY A 79 0.14 12.19 21.17
CA GLY A 79 -0.72 11.70 20.09
C GLY A 79 -1.29 12.78 19.19
N ASN A 80 -0.84 14.04 19.30
CA ASN A 80 -1.33 15.11 18.43
C ASN A 80 -0.58 15.14 17.10
N PRO A 81 -1.27 15.39 15.97
CA PRO A 81 -0.62 15.60 14.67
C PRO A 81 0.40 16.74 14.71
N VAL A 82 1.62 16.47 14.25
CA VAL A 82 2.69 17.47 14.15
C VAL A 82 2.47 18.33 12.90
N PRO A 83 2.47 19.67 13.00
CA PRO A 83 2.27 20.54 11.85
C PRO A 83 3.34 20.36 10.77
N LEU A 84 2.91 20.52 9.51
CA LEU A 84 3.80 20.44 8.34
C LEU A 84 4.98 21.42 8.40
N HIS A 85 4.76 22.61 8.96
CA HIS A 85 5.80 23.64 9.09
C HIS A 85 6.82 23.33 10.20
N GLU A 86 6.60 22.29 11.01
CA GLU A 86 7.59 21.79 11.97
C GLU A 86 8.28 20.53 11.49
N THR A 87 7.53 19.60 10.93
CA THR A 87 8.07 18.34 10.39
C THR A 87 7.47 18.09 9.04
N TYR A 88 8.32 18.01 8.02
CA TYR A 88 7.98 17.63 6.67
C TYR A 88 8.25 16.12 6.48
N LEU A 89 7.22 15.36 6.14
CA LEU A 89 7.35 13.95 5.83
C LEU A 89 7.74 13.82 4.35
N HIS A 90 9.03 13.74 4.08
CA HIS A 90 9.57 13.67 2.71
C HIS A 90 9.08 12.41 1.97
N HIS A 91 8.98 11.28 2.65
CA HIS A 91 8.13 10.16 2.25
C HIS A 91 7.98 9.19 3.42
N TRP A 92 6.99 8.32 3.30
CA TRP A 92 6.88 7.12 4.10
C TRP A 92 6.54 5.98 3.17
N VAL A 93 7.01 4.76 3.45
CA VAL A 93 6.71 3.64 2.57
C VAL A 93 6.46 2.41 3.40
N VAL A 94 5.38 1.70 3.10
CA VAL A 94 5.09 0.39 3.70
C VAL A 94 5.26 -0.67 2.63
N VAL A 95 6.12 -1.65 2.90
CA VAL A 95 6.48 -2.73 1.97
C VAL A 95 6.39 -4.06 2.69
N ARG A 96 5.70 -5.02 2.08
CA ARG A 96 5.74 -6.42 2.53
C ARG A 96 6.99 -7.11 2.01
N TYR A 97 7.50 -8.07 2.76
CA TYR A 97 8.62 -8.90 2.34
C TYR A 97 8.49 -10.27 2.99
N TYR A 98 9.23 -11.23 2.45
CA TYR A 98 9.32 -12.58 3.01
C TYR A 98 10.71 -12.78 3.60
N VAL A 99 10.76 -13.23 4.85
CA VAL A 99 12.01 -13.59 5.54
C VAL A 99 12.03 -15.06 5.88
N ARG A 100 13.21 -15.70 5.82
CA ARG A 100 13.39 -17.09 6.26
C ARG A 100 13.03 -17.23 7.74
N LYS A 101 12.24 -18.25 8.08
CA LYS A 101 11.87 -18.55 9.47
C LYS A 101 13.10 -18.75 10.35
N GLY A 102 13.09 -18.17 11.54
CA GLY A 102 14.18 -18.24 12.52
C GLY A 102 15.29 -17.21 12.31
N VAL A 103 15.19 -16.33 11.30
CA VAL A 103 16.07 -15.17 11.16
C VAL A 103 15.49 -14.01 11.95
N GLU A 104 16.23 -13.53 12.96
CA GLU A 104 15.84 -12.31 13.66
C GLU A 104 16.25 -11.04 12.91
N ILE A 105 15.25 -10.19 12.74
CA ILE A 105 15.30 -8.97 11.95
C ILE A 105 15.67 -7.73 12.77
N SER A 106 15.80 -7.84 14.09
CA SER A 106 16.47 -6.82 14.93
C SER A 106 17.89 -6.47 14.45
N LYS A 107 18.49 -7.32 13.61
CA LYS A 107 19.79 -7.11 12.94
C LYS A 107 19.68 -6.41 11.57
N LEU A 108 18.47 -6.05 11.13
CA LEU A 108 18.14 -5.52 9.80
C LEU A 108 18.12 -3.98 9.74
N ASP A 109 18.61 -3.29 10.75
CA ASP A 109 18.86 -1.83 10.68
C ASP A 109 19.77 -1.45 9.49
N ASP A 110 20.55 -2.41 8.99
CA ASP A 110 21.25 -2.36 7.70
C ASP A 110 20.73 -3.47 6.78
N LEU A 111 19.88 -3.14 5.80
CA LEU A 111 19.55 -4.02 4.65
C LEU A 111 20.80 -4.59 3.94
N LYS A 112 21.95 -3.92 4.11
CA LYS A 112 23.26 -4.35 3.60
C LYS A 112 23.82 -5.59 4.31
N LYS A 113 23.40 -5.88 5.55
CA LYS A 113 23.89 -7.00 6.37
C LYS A 113 23.07 -8.27 6.21
N VAL A 114 21.88 -8.20 5.62
CA VAL A 114 21.09 -9.40 5.35
C VAL A 114 21.65 -10.16 4.17
N ASN A 115 21.84 -11.46 4.36
CA ASN A 115 22.13 -12.35 3.26
C ASN A 115 20.93 -12.31 2.31
N ARG A 116 21.17 -11.94 1.04
CA ARG A 116 20.12 -11.83 0.02
C ARG A 116 19.29 -13.11 -0.16
N SER A 117 19.79 -14.26 0.31
CA SER A 117 19.05 -15.53 0.29
C SER A 117 17.95 -15.65 1.34
N ASP A 118 17.93 -14.78 2.36
CA ASP A 118 16.99 -14.86 3.48
C ASP A 118 15.90 -13.79 3.42
N TYR A 119 15.96 -12.92 2.41
CA TYR A 119 15.01 -11.83 2.19
C TYR A 119 14.51 -11.84 0.75
N ILE A 120 13.19 -11.75 0.58
CA ILE A 120 12.54 -11.65 -0.71
C ILE A 120 11.60 -10.44 -0.65
N SER A 121 11.78 -9.47 -1.55
CA SER A 121 10.85 -8.33 -1.63
C SER A 121 9.47 -8.82 -2.06
N GLY A 122 8.42 -8.43 -1.33
CA GLY A 122 7.05 -8.74 -1.68
C GLY A 122 6.41 -7.53 -2.36
N GLY A 123 6.28 -7.60 -3.68
CA GLY A 123 5.51 -6.61 -4.45
C GLY A 123 4.00 -6.86 -4.40
N ASN A 124 3.22 -5.96 -4.98
CA ASN A 124 1.83 -6.21 -5.34
C ASN A 124 1.73 -6.94 -6.70
N SER A 125 0.52 -7.31 -7.13
CA SER A 125 0.25 -7.98 -8.40
C SER A 125 0.18 -7.04 -9.63
N GLY A 126 0.82 -5.87 -9.56
CA GLY A 126 0.85 -4.86 -10.62
C GLY A 126 1.79 -5.17 -11.78
N ILE A 127 2.11 -4.17 -12.61
CA ILE A 127 2.94 -4.38 -13.81
C ILE A 127 4.44 -4.42 -13.46
N CYS A 128 4.86 -3.72 -12.41
CA CYS A 128 6.28 -3.57 -12.02
C CYS A 128 6.76 -4.71 -11.11
N GLN A 129 6.80 -5.93 -11.67
CA GLN A 129 7.17 -7.15 -10.95
C GLN A 129 8.69 -7.27 -10.69
N ASN A 130 9.09 -8.33 -9.98
CA ASN A 130 10.50 -8.70 -9.73
C ASN A 130 11.30 -7.66 -8.94
N GLY A 131 10.64 -7.00 -7.97
CA GLY A 131 11.29 -6.02 -7.10
C GLY A 131 11.66 -4.71 -7.80
N ILE A 132 11.11 -4.43 -8.99
CA ILE A 132 11.30 -3.16 -9.70
C ILE A 132 10.59 -2.02 -8.97
N LEU A 133 9.32 -2.23 -8.57
CA LEU A 133 8.58 -1.28 -7.75
C LEU A 133 7.63 -2.05 -6.83
N SER A 134 8.11 -2.44 -5.65
CA SER A 134 7.33 -3.21 -4.67
C SER A 134 6.43 -2.33 -3.80
N GLN A 135 6.74 -1.05 -3.68
CA GLN A 135 5.96 -0.11 -2.88
C GLN A 135 4.66 0.34 -3.58
N PHE A 136 3.59 0.40 -2.81
CA PHE A 136 2.28 0.85 -3.30
C PHE A 136 1.77 2.09 -2.56
N PHE A 137 1.87 2.12 -1.23
CA PHE A 137 1.40 3.23 -0.40
C PHE A 137 2.54 4.14 0.05
N GLY A 138 2.20 5.40 0.32
CA GLY A 138 3.14 6.41 0.81
C GLY A 138 4.19 6.87 -0.21
N LEU A 139 4.07 6.40 -1.46
CA LEU A 139 4.93 6.85 -2.55
C LEU A 139 4.66 8.32 -2.89
N GLY A 140 5.63 9.18 -2.57
CA GLY A 140 5.57 10.61 -2.89
C GLY A 140 5.94 11.49 -1.69
N SER A 141 6.17 12.77 -1.97
CA SER A 141 6.30 13.81 -0.95
C SER A 141 5.02 13.92 -0.12
N GLU A 142 5.14 14.31 1.14
CA GLU A 142 4.06 14.74 2.05
C GLU A 142 2.64 14.38 1.62
N THR A 143 2.22 13.17 1.98
CA THR A 143 0.88 12.64 1.68
C THR A 143 -0.01 12.59 2.92
N ARG A 144 0.40 13.16 4.06
CA ARG A 144 -0.49 13.25 5.22
C ARG A 144 -1.76 13.99 4.83
N LYS A 145 -2.90 13.49 5.31
CA LYS A 145 -4.24 14.02 4.99
C LYS A 145 -4.60 13.97 3.49
N THR A 146 -3.85 13.22 2.68
CA THR A 146 -4.20 12.92 1.29
C THR A 146 -4.85 11.55 1.24
N SER A 147 -6.12 11.52 0.81
CA SER A 147 -6.87 10.26 0.70
C SER A 147 -6.24 9.36 -0.36
N THR A 148 -5.84 8.15 0.06
CA THR A 148 -5.33 7.11 -0.83
C THR A 148 -6.24 5.89 -0.75
N HIS A 149 -7.10 5.70 -1.75
CA HIS A 149 -8.10 4.63 -1.75
C HIS A 149 -8.12 3.84 -3.07
N ILE A 150 -8.35 2.54 -2.96
CA ILE A 150 -8.53 1.62 -4.08
C ILE A 150 -10.03 1.49 -4.39
N PRO A 151 -10.50 1.91 -5.58
CA PRO A 151 -11.92 1.87 -5.90
C PRO A 151 -12.46 0.43 -5.94
N ASP A 152 -13.74 0.25 -5.62
CA ASP A 152 -14.41 -1.03 -5.79
C ASP A 152 -14.50 -1.44 -7.27
N PRO A 153 -14.45 -2.76 -7.58
CA PRO A 153 -14.34 -3.90 -6.67
C PRO A 153 -12.88 -4.30 -6.35
N TYR A 154 -11.90 -3.41 -6.59
CA TYR A 154 -10.49 -3.75 -6.51
C TYR A 154 -9.93 -3.64 -5.08
N GLY A 155 -8.81 -4.31 -4.85
CA GLY A 155 -8.03 -4.25 -3.62
C GLY A 155 -6.65 -4.84 -3.85
N ILE A 156 -5.71 -4.53 -2.97
CA ILE A 156 -4.36 -5.10 -3.04
C ILE A 156 -4.34 -6.33 -2.15
N GLU A 157 -4.26 -7.49 -2.76
CA GLU A 157 -4.20 -8.77 -2.07
C GLU A 157 -2.87 -8.93 -1.33
N VAL A 158 -2.95 -9.30 -0.05
CA VAL A 158 -1.79 -9.62 0.80
C VAL A 158 -2.09 -10.82 1.70
N GLY A 159 -1.04 -11.42 2.26
CA GLY A 159 -1.17 -12.54 3.20
C GLY A 159 -1.78 -13.81 2.63
N ASN A 160 -1.77 -13.99 1.30
CA ASN A 160 -2.15 -15.25 0.65
C ASN A 160 -1.11 -16.33 0.96
N PRO A 161 -1.45 -17.41 1.71
CA PRO A 161 -0.47 -18.43 2.07
C PRO A 161 0.16 -19.16 0.88
N ALA A 162 -0.49 -19.16 -0.28
CA ALA A 162 0.04 -19.76 -1.50
C ALA A 162 1.18 -18.93 -2.13
N GLU A 163 1.28 -17.63 -1.81
CA GLU A 163 2.34 -16.74 -2.30
C GLU A 163 3.60 -16.77 -1.42
N VAL A 164 3.50 -17.30 -0.19
CA VAL A 164 4.62 -17.33 0.76
C VAL A 164 5.58 -18.48 0.41
N PRO A 165 6.85 -18.20 0.10
CA PRO A 165 7.82 -19.25 -0.24
C PRO A 165 8.04 -20.25 0.92
N SER A 166 8.30 -21.51 0.59
CA SER A 166 8.55 -22.54 1.60
C SER A 166 9.74 -22.19 2.49
N GLY A 167 9.54 -22.25 3.81
CA GLY A 167 10.54 -21.87 4.80
C GLY A 167 10.62 -20.38 5.11
N PHE A 168 9.73 -19.57 4.53
CA PHE A 168 9.63 -18.14 4.79
C PHE A 168 8.34 -17.78 5.53
N GLU A 169 8.30 -16.56 6.04
CA GLU A 169 7.11 -15.89 6.58
C GLU A 169 6.99 -14.47 6.03
N GLU A 170 5.76 -14.01 5.84
CA GLU A 170 5.48 -12.64 5.42
C GLU A 170 5.60 -11.69 6.61
N GLN A 171 6.32 -10.59 6.40
CA GLN A 171 6.48 -9.50 7.36
C GLN A 171 6.41 -8.15 6.62
N TRP A 172 6.36 -7.07 7.40
CA TRP A 172 6.20 -5.71 6.89
C TRP A 172 7.31 -4.79 7.35
N MET A 173 7.71 -3.87 6.47
CA MET A 173 8.69 -2.82 6.73
C MET A 173 8.04 -1.47 6.50
N LEU A 174 8.25 -0.55 7.43
CA LEU A 174 7.90 0.86 7.32
C LEU A 174 9.19 1.68 7.20
N ASN A 175 9.34 2.41 6.11
CA ASN A 175 10.35 3.44 5.97
C ASN A 175 9.73 4.81 6.27
N VAL A 176 10.39 5.62 7.07
CA VAL A 176 9.99 7.00 7.40
C VAL A 176 11.16 7.92 7.12
N HIS A 177 10.98 8.85 6.20
CA HIS A 177 11.95 9.88 5.88
C HIS A 177 11.35 11.25 6.18
N ALA A 178 11.81 11.88 7.26
CA ALA A 178 11.25 13.11 7.79
C ALA A 178 12.33 14.18 7.98
N ILE A 179 11.93 15.44 7.85
CA ILE A 179 12.79 16.62 7.94
C ILE A 179 12.18 17.58 8.95
N ASP A 180 12.98 18.05 9.89
CA ASP A 180 12.61 19.16 10.76
C ASP A 180 12.78 20.48 10.00
N THR A 181 11.69 21.22 9.84
CA THR A 181 11.67 22.47 9.06
C THR A 181 11.83 23.73 9.91
N ARG A 182 12.18 23.60 11.20
CA ARG A 182 12.41 24.73 12.13
C ARG A 182 13.86 25.24 12.10
N GLY A 183 14.67 24.77 11.15
CA GLY A 183 16.09 25.11 10.97
C GLY A 183 16.34 26.28 10.04
#